data_AF-A0A2U8X326-F1
#
_entry.id   AF-A0A2U8X326-F1
#
_cell.length_a   1.000
_cell.length_b   1.000
_cell.length_c   1.000
_cell.angle_alpha   90.00
_cell.angle_beta   90.00
_cell.angle_gamma   90.00
#
_symmetry.space_group_name_H-M   'P 1'
#
loop_
_entity.id
_entity.type
_entity.pdbx_description
1 polymer ?
#
loop_
_entity_poly.entity_id
_entity_poly.type
_entity_poly.pdbx_seq_one_letter_code
_entity_poly.pdbx_strand_id
1 'polypeptide(L)' 'MPTRPTVAALLLLAAAVPLGWPASAQAGPAQDYQYQRRQLGRGQVCRPPLKFAAGACVRRCPAGYQDNGGYCRLRNMVR' A
#
# COMPACT_ATOMS: atom_id res chain seq x y z
N MET A 1 -47.42 14.59 -6.94
CA MET A 1 -46.87 14.30 -8.28
C MET A 1 -45.60 15.11 -8.44
N PRO A 2 -44.40 14.49 -8.45
CA PRO A 2 -43.15 15.23 -8.60
C PRO A 2 -43.17 15.91 -9.98
N THR A 3 -42.96 17.21 -9.97
CA THR A 3 -43.01 18.06 -11.15
C THR A 3 -41.85 17.69 -12.10
N ARG A 4 -42.15 17.62 -13.39
CA ARG A 4 -41.21 17.30 -14.48
C ARG A 4 -39.83 17.99 -14.41
N PRO A 5 -39.68 19.26 -13.96
CA PRO A 5 -38.35 19.88 -13.86
C PRO A 5 -37.43 19.28 -12.77
N THR A 6 -38.00 18.74 -11.69
CA THR A 6 -37.23 18.24 -10.55
C THR A 6 -36.49 16.94 -10.89
N VAL A 7 -37.09 16.11 -11.75
CA VAL A 7 -36.49 14.86 -12.25
C VAL A 7 -35.31 15.15 -13.19
N ALA A 8 -35.44 16.17 -14.04
CA ALA A 8 -34.37 16.57 -14.95
C ALA A 8 -33.13 17.10 -14.21
N ALA A 9 -33.35 17.89 -13.15
CA ALA A 9 -32.26 18.38 -12.31
C ALA A 9 -31.51 17.26 -11.57
N LEU A 10 -32.23 16.25 -11.08
CA LEU A 10 -31.64 15.08 -10.42
C LEU A 10 -30.80 14.22 -11.38
N LEU A 11 -31.24 14.04 -12.62
CA LEU A 11 -30.49 13.30 -13.63
C LEU A 11 -29.19 14.01 -14.04
N LEU A 12 -29.19 15.34 -14.12
CA LEU A 12 -27.99 16.13 -14.41
C LEU A 12 -26.95 16.04 -13.27
N LEU A 13 -27.39 16.05 -12.01
CA LEU A 13 -26.51 15.88 -10.85
C LEU A 13 -25.90 14.48 -10.78
N ALA A 14 -26.66 13.42 -11.12
CA ALA A 14 -26.15 12.05 -11.14
C ALA A 14 -25.10 11.81 -12.25
N ALA A 15 -25.24 12.47 -13.40
CA ALA A 15 -24.27 12.39 -14.51
C ALA A 15 -22.94 13.11 -14.22
N ALA A 16 -22.89 14.01 -13.22
CA ALA A 16 -21.66 14.69 -12.80
C ALA A 16 -20.82 13.88 -11.79
N VAL A 17 -21.36 12.78 -11.23
CA VAL A 17 -20.68 11.96 -10.23
C VAL A 17 -19.48 11.12 -10.74
N PRO A 18 -19.36 10.67 -12.01
CA PRO A 18 -18.29 9.75 -12.38
C PRO A 18 -16.91 10.42 -12.53
N LEU A 19 -16.81 11.75 -12.50
CA LEU A 19 -15.54 12.48 -12.63
C LEU A 19 -14.78 12.63 -11.30
N GLY A 20 -15.38 12.23 -10.18
CA GLY A 20 -14.77 12.31 -8.85
C GLY A 20 -14.16 11.00 -8.35
N TRP A 21 -14.01 9.99 -9.21
CA TRP A 21 -13.45 8.71 -8.79
C TRP A 21 -11.99 8.92 -8.37
N PRO A 22 -11.60 8.64 -7.11
CA PRO A 22 -10.22 8.72 -6.72
C PRO A 22 -9.46 7.65 -7.50
N ALA A 23 -8.68 8.09 -8.49
CA ALA A 23 -7.73 7.23 -9.16
C ALA A 23 -6.84 6.62 -8.06
N SER A 24 -6.74 5.29 -8.05
CA SER A 24 -5.83 4.59 -7.15
C SER A 24 -4.40 5.01 -7.50
N ALA A 25 -3.86 5.98 -6.76
CA ALA A 25 -2.49 6.40 -6.93
C ALA A 25 -1.59 5.28 -6.39
N GLN A 26 -1.04 4.47 -7.30
CA GLN A 26 -0.05 3.47 -6.94
C GLN A 26 1.24 4.21 -6.58
N ALA A 27 1.56 4.28 -5.28
CA ALA A 27 2.79 4.87 -4.80
C ALA A 27 3.98 4.11 -5.40
N GLY A 28 4.91 4.82 -6.04
CA GLY A 28 6.17 4.23 -6.50
C GLY A 28 7.02 3.71 -5.33
N PRO A 29 8.02 2.86 -5.59
CA PRO A 29 8.80 2.17 -4.55
C PRO A 29 9.51 3.12 -3.56
N ALA A 30 9.83 4.34 -4.01
CA ALA A 30 10.41 5.35 -3.14
C ALA A 30 9.40 5.96 -2.14
N GLN A 31 8.13 6.10 -2.54
CA GLN A 31 7.09 6.66 -1.68
C GLN A 31 6.59 5.63 -0.68
N ASP A 32 6.44 4.38 -1.11
CA ASP A 32 6.11 3.24 -0.25
C ASP A 32 7.10 3.10 0.92
N TYR A 33 8.42 3.18 0.64
CA TYR A 33 9.45 3.18 1.68
C TYR A 33 9.29 4.30 2.72
N GLN A 34 9.01 5.54 2.28
CA GLN A 34 8.88 6.67 3.20
C GLN A 34 7.63 6.54 4.08
N TYR A 35 6.56 5.97 3.54
CA TYR A 35 5.35 5.67 4.30
C TYR A 35 5.60 4.56 5.33
N GLN A 36 6.19 3.44 4.90
CA GLN A 36 6.51 2.31 5.77
C GLN A 36 7.48 2.70 6.89
N ARG A 37 8.47 3.56 6.59
CA ARG A 37 9.39 4.12 7.59
C ARG A 37 8.70 4.98 8.64
N ARG A 38 7.65 5.71 8.26
CA ARG A 38 6.86 6.50 9.21
C ARG A 38 6.00 5.62 10.10
N GLN A 39 5.45 4.53 9.58
CA GLN A 39 4.60 3.62 10.36
C GLN A 39 5.38 2.72 11.34
N LEU A 40 6.44 2.06 10.87
CA LEU A 40 7.17 1.05 11.64
C LEU A 40 8.31 1.65 12.50
N GLY A 41 8.63 2.93 12.31
CA GLY A 41 9.72 3.61 13.01
C GLY A 41 11.10 3.41 12.36
N ARG A 42 12.06 4.23 12.80
CA ARG A 42 13.44 4.20 12.28
C ARG A 42 14.13 2.92 12.74
N GLY A 43 14.51 2.05 11.79
CA GLY A 43 15.30 0.86 12.05
C GLY A 43 14.60 -0.47 11.78
N GLN A 44 13.27 -0.49 11.68
CA GLN A 44 12.51 -1.71 11.33
C GLN A 44 12.26 -1.85 9.82
N VAL A 45 12.65 -0.83 9.05
CA VAL A 45 12.55 -0.83 7.59
C VAL A 45 13.90 -0.56 6.96
N CYS A 46 14.19 -1.32 5.92
CA CYS A 46 15.39 -1.15 5.11
C CYS A 46 15.08 -0.35 3.86
N ARG A 47 16.07 0.42 3.38
CA ARG A 47 15.93 1.14 2.11
C ARG A 47 15.88 0.11 0.97
N PRO A 48 14.93 0.21 0.03
CA PRO A 48 14.91 -0.67 -1.15
C PRO A 48 16.29 -0.65 -1.85
N PRO A 49 16.81 -1.80 -2.31
CA PRO A 49 16.21 -3.15 -2.39
C PRO A 49 16.56 -4.08 -1.20
N LEU A 50 16.99 -3.54 -0.06
CA LEU A 50 17.39 -4.34 1.11
C LEU A 50 16.18 -4.82 1.91
N LYS A 51 16.35 -5.95 2.61
CA LYS A 51 15.34 -6.59 3.45
C LYS A 51 15.76 -6.51 4.91
N PHE A 52 14.81 -6.28 5.81
CA PHE A 52 15.06 -6.28 7.25
C PHE A 52 15.10 -7.72 7.80
N ALA A 53 16.19 -8.08 8.48
CA ALA A 53 16.36 -9.38 9.12
C ALA A 53 17.13 -9.22 10.43
N ALA A 54 16.51 -9.62 11.56
CA ALA A 54 17.16 -9.68 12.87
C ALA A 54 17.96 -8.41 13.26
N GLY A 55 17.42 -7.21 12.98
CA GLY A 55 18.07 -5.94 13.31
C GLY A 55 19.06 -5.42 12.26
N ALA A 56 19.27 -6.14 11.16
CA ALA A 56 20.17 -5.74 10.07
C ALA A 56 19.44 -5.67 8.72
N CYS A 57 20.01 -4.90 7.78
CA CYS A 57 19.54 -4.82 6.41
C CYS A 57 20.38 -5.72 5.50
N VAL A 58 19.77 -6.73 4.90
CA VAL A 58 20.43 -7.75 4.08
C VAL A 58 19.89 -7.76 2.65
N ARG A 59 20.72 -8.13 1.67
CA ARG A 59 20.28 -8.28 0.26
C ARG A 59 19.48 -9.57 0.03
N ARG A 60 19.88 -10.66 0.70
CA ARG A 60 19.23 -11.97 0.64
C ARG A 60 18.93 -12.43 2.06
N CYS A 61 17.78 -13.08 2.26
CA CYS A 61 17.43 -13.61 3.57
C CYS A 61 18.38 -14.76 3.96
N PRO A 62 18.82 -14.81 5.22
CA PRO A 62 19.68 -15.89 5.71
C PRO A 62 18.94 -17.24 5.74
N ALA A 63 19.69 -18.33 5.88
CA ALA A 63 19.13 -19.68 5.96
C ALA A 63 18.09 -19.78 7.09
N GLY A 64 16.99 -20.49 6.83
CA GLY A 64 15.88 -20.58 7.77
C GLY A 64 14.90 -19.39 7.73
N TYR A 65 15.15 -18.36 6.92
CA TYR A 65 14.21 -17.25 6.72
C TYR A 65 13.60 -17.26 5.31
N GLN A 66 12.36 -16.79 5.19
CA GLN A 66 11.64 -16.58 3.95
C GLN A 66 11.53 -15.09 3.65
N ASP A 67 11.75 -14.76 2.39
CA ASP A 67 11.61 -13.42 1.84
C ASP A 67 10.14 -13.04 1.67
N ASN A 68 9.74 -11.92 2.25
CA ASN A 68 8.38 -11.36 2.16
C ASN A 68 8.36 -9.97 1.48
N GLY A 69 9.33 -9.68 0.61
CA GLY A 69 9.31 -8.47 -0.22
C GLY A 69 9.84 -7.19 0.45
N GLY A 70 10.38 -7.30 1.67
CA GLY A 70 10.94 -6.16 2.42
C GLY A 70 11.48 -6.53 3.80
N TYR A 71 11.10 -7.69 4.30
CA TYR A 71 11.65 -8.28 5.52
C TYR A 71 11.78 -9.79 5.36
N CYS A 72 12.63 -10.37 6.20
CA CYS A 72 12.86 -11.80 6.28
C CYS A 72 12.08 -12.35 7.47
N ARG A 73 11.10 -13.22 7.20
CA ARG A 73 10.33 -13.92 8.24
C ARG A 73 10.98 -15.26 8.53
N LEU A 74 11.12 -15.65 9.80
CA LEU A 74 11.60 -16.99 10.13
C LEU A 74 10.63 -18.02 9.53
N ARG A 75 11.15 -19.00 8.78
CA ARG A 75 10.36 -20.13 8.29
C ARG A 75 9.96 -20.96 9.51
N ASN A 76 8.66 -21.01 9.80
CA ASN A 76 8.16 -21.90 10.81
C ASN A 76 8.30 -23.32 10.25
N MET A 77 9.32 -24.05 10.71
CA MET A 77 9.51 -25.47 10.42
C MET A 77 8.49 -26.24 11.26
N VAL A 78 7.20 -26.12 10.92
CA VAL A 78 6.17 -27.00 11.49
C VAL A 78 6.48 -28.39 10.93
N ARG A 79 6.93 -29.26 11.81
CA ARG A 79 7.25 -30.65 11.54
C ARG A 79 6.07 -31.53 11.90
#